data_AF-R9KL43-F1
#
_entry.id   AF-R9KL43-F1
#
_cell.length_a   1.000
_cell.length_b   1.000
_cell.length_c   1.000
_cell.angle_alpha   90.00
_cell.angle_beta   90.00
_cell.angle_gamma   90.00
#
_symmetry.space_group_name_H-M   'P 1'
#
loop_
_entity.id
_entity.type
_entity.pdbx_description
1 polymer ?
#
loop_
_entity_poly.entity_id
_entity_poly.type
_entity_poly.pdbx_seq_one_letter_code
_entity_poly.pdbx_strand_id
1 'polypeptide(L)' 'MASYVAPGLRDKFESLSTELKDCILARNVKLNTLPDLIRVLEEIVREGEG' A
#
# COMPACT_ATOMS: atom_id res chain seq x y z
N MET A 1 8.37 -10.83 -6.25
CA MET A 1 8.98 -9.48 -6.37
C MET A 1 8.23 -8.61 -5.38
N ALA A 2 8.93 -7.94 -4.48
CA ALA A 2 8.30 -7.10 -3.46
C ALA A 2 7.82 -5.78 -4.07
N SER A 3 6.70 -5.26 -3.57
CA SER A 3 6.17 -3.95 -3.95
C SER A 3 7.22 -2.86 -3.76
N TYR A 4 7.33 -1.96 -4.73
CA TYR A 4 8.27 -0.85 -4.64
C TYR A 4 7.60 0.30 -3.87
N VAL A 5 8.26 0.78 -2.82
CA VAL A 5 7.78 1.92 -2.02
C VAL A 5 8.83 3.02 -2.08
N ALA A 6 8.45 4.18 -2.59
CA ALA A 6 9.32 5.34 -2.63
C ALA A 6 9.75 5.74 -1.21
N PRO A 7 11.00 6.21 -1.00
CA PRO A 7 11.51 6.54 0.32
C PRO A 7 10.68 7.60 1.04
N GLY A 8 10.08 8.56 0.31
CA GLY A 8 9.18 9.57 0.89
C GLY A 8 7.83 9.02 1.36
N LEU A 9 7.43 7.83 0.91
CA LEU A 9 6.21 7.13 1.36
C LEU A 9 6.50 6.04 2.37
N ARG A 10 7.76 5.63 2.49
CA ARG A 10 8.17 4.53 3.36
C ARG A 10 7.76 4.77 4.81
N ASP A 11 7.86 5.99 5.30
CA ASP A 11 7.42 6.38 6.65
C ASP A 11 5.91 6.16 6.86
N LYS A 12 5.10 6.62 5.89
CA LYS A 12 3.64 6.39 5.89
C LYS A 12 3.29 4.92 5.75
N PHE A 13 4.02 4.20 4.90
CA PHE A 13 3.82 2.77 4.68
C PHE A 13 4.15 1.96 5.94
N GLU A 14 5.25 2.28 6.63
CA GLU A 14 5.64 1.66 7.91
C GLU A 14 4.59 1.90 9.00
N SER A 15 3.99 3.11 9.01
CA SER A 15 2.91 3.49 9.91
C SER A 15 1.59 2.75 9.67
N LEU A 16 1.43 2.03 8.55
CA LEU A 16 0.26 1.20 8.29
C LEU A 16 0.32 -0.11 9.11
N SER A 17 -0.86 -0.66 9.38
CA SER A 17 -1.01 -1.98 9.98
C SER A 17 -0.38 -3.07 9.12
N THR A 18 0.07 -4.14 9.77
CA THR A 18 0.72 -5.29 9.10
C THR A 18 -0.14 -5.91 8.02
N GLU A 19 -1.46 -5.99 8.20
CA GLU A 19 -2.42 -6.46 7.19
C GLU A 19 -2.39 -5.63 5.91
N LEU A 20 -2.47 -4.30 6.02
CA LEU A 20 -2.42 -3.42 4.85
C LEU A 20 -1.09 -3.57 4.11
N LYS A 21 0.02 -3.66 4.86
CA LYS A 21 1.34 -3.91 4.27
C LYS A 21 1.38 -5.23 3.53
N ASP A 22 0.82 -6.30 4.11
CA ASP A 22 0.75 -7.61 3.47
C ASP A 22 -0.10 -7.60 2.21
N CYS A 23 -1.29 -6.98 2.24
CA CYS A 23 -2.13 -6.80 1.04
C CYS A 23 -1.40 -6.01 -0.06
N ILE A 24 -0.70 -4.93 0.30
CA ILE A 24 0.06 -4.11 -0.66
C ILE A 24 1.23 -4.93 -1.24
N LEU A 25 1.90 -5.75 -0.43
CA LEU A 25 2.99 -6.64 -0.85
C LEU A 25 2.48 -7.77 -1.76
N ALA A 26 1.34 -8.36 -1.43
CA ALA A 26 0.69 -9.41 -2.22
C ALA A 26 0.28 -8.91 -3.62
N ARG A 27 -0.11 -7.63 -3.74
CA ARG A 27 -0.48 -7.01 -5.02
C ARG A 27 0.69 -6.56 -5.88
N ASN A 28 1.92 -6.54 -5.36
CA ASN A 28 3.13 -6.19 -6.13
C ASN A 28 3.02 -4.80 -6.81
N VAL A 29 2.49 -3.81 -6.08
CA VAL A 29 2.27 -2.44 -6.57
C VAL A 29 3.54 -1.57 -6.48
N LYS A 30 3.55 -0.44 -7.19
CA LYS A 30 4.67 0.51 -7.20
C LYS A 30 4.24 1.89 -6.70
N LEU A 31 4.35 2.08 -5.39
CA LEU A 31 4.03 3.31 -4.70
C LEU A 31 5.12 4.37 -4.95
N ASN A 32 4.94 5.18 -5.99
CA ASN A 32 5.86 6.28 -6.33
C ASN A 32 5.45 7.61 -5.69
N THR A 33 4.14 7.83 -5.52
CA THR A 33 3.58 9.09 -5.02
C THR A 33 2.46 8.82 -4.01
N LEU A 34 2.15 9.83 -3.20
CA LEU A 34 1.09 9.75 -2.19
C LEU A 34 -0.30 9.35 -2.76
N PRO A 35 -0.76 9.90 -3.90
CA PRO A 35 -2.02 9.42 -4.50
C PRO A 35 -2.00 7.94 -4.91
N ASP A 36 -0.84 7.38 -5.27
CA ASP A 36 -0.72 5.95 -5.56
C ASP A 36 -1.01 5.11 -4.29
N LEU A 37 -0.44 5.55 -3.15
CA LEU A 37 -0.69 4.92 -1.85
C LEU A 37 -2.17 5.00 -1.47
N ILE A 38 -2.80 6.16 -1.65
CA ILE A 38 -4.23 6.37 -1.33
C ILE A 38 -5.10 5.43 -2.18
N ARG A 39 -4.88 5.36 -3.49
CA ARG A 39 -5.68 4.49 -4.37
C ARG A 39 -5.57 3.02 -3.98
N VAL A 40 -4.35 2.55 -3.66
CA VAL A 40 -4.16 1.15 -3.26
C VAL A 40 -4.84 0.87 -1.92
N LEU A 41 -4.74 1.78 -0.95
CA LEU A 41 -5.44 1.67 0.32
C LEU A 41 -6.97 1.62 0.12
N GLU A 42 -7.52 2.50 -0.70
CA GLU A 42 -8.96 2.50 -1.00
C GLU A 42 -9.42 1.21 -1.67
N GLU A 43 -8.66 0.68 -2.64
CA GLU A 43 -8.99 -0.62 -3.25
C GLU A 43 -8.98 -1.75 -2.22
N ILE A 44 -7.97 -1.81 -1.35
CA ILE A 44 -7.87 -2.85 -0.32
C ILE A 44 -9.05 -2.77 0.65
N VAL A 45 -9.39 -1.57 1.13
CA VAL A 45 -10.54 -1.37 2.03
C VAL A 45 -11.84 -1.77 1.34
N ARG A 46 -12.02 -1.33 0.09
CA ARG A 46 -13.23 -1.62 -0.69
C ARG A 46 -13.40 -3.10 -0.99
N GLU A 47 -12.31 -3.84 -1.15
CA GLU A 47 -12.35 -5.30 -1.35
C GLU A 47 -12.52 -6.07 -0.05
N GLY A 48 -12.09 -5.52 1.10
CA GLY A 48 -12.27 -6.13 2.42
C GLY A 48 -13.66 -5.93 3.04
N GLU A 49 -14.42 -4.93 2.58
CA GLU A 49 -15.80 -4.67 3.04
C GLU A 49 -16.88 -5.46 2.27
N GLY A 50 -16.48 -6.32 1.32
CA GLY A 50 -17.36 -7.12 0.45
C GLY A 50 -17.75 -8.49 0.98
#